data_AF-A0A7S3S4Z6-F1
#
_entry.id   AF-A0A7S3S4Z6-F1
#
_cell.length_a   1.000
_cell.length_b   1.000
_cell.length_c   1.000
_cell.angle_alpha   90.00
_cell.angle_beta   90.00
_cell.angle_gamma   90.00
#
_symmetry.space_group_name_H-M   'P 1'
#
loop_
_entity.id
_entity.type
_entity.pdbx_description
1 polymer ?
#
loop_
_entity_poly.entity_id
_entity_poly.type
_entity_poly.pdbx_seq_one_letter_code
_entity_poly.pdbx_strand_id
1 'polypeptide(L)'
;MYVTAAKSLVSGRVAIDMLAGPSECLVIADGSASPAVVAADLLAQAEHDPAALPALVCLTEEFAAAVDRELAAQLAVLPTREVAAEALQNGYTVVVASLDEAVAINDRLAVEHVELHVKESMALARRLKHYGGLFVGAGAAEVLGDYGAGPNHTLPTGGTARSFGGLSVFTFLRTRTWMRVDDAHAAGTMISDAKRLGEMEGLFGHAAAAAARLASAPNGTGSPSKRDVSTKRWDTTSDRLHFALPKKGRIAEKCLQFLKASGLEYDRPERVDVALVRNLPITLVFLPAADIAKYVGEGNVDLGITGEDIIAEAGVSVEREMALGFGSCRLSLLVPTQHASARASDYAGCRIVTSFPEVTRAFFAPLDAAAGCATSIKFVSGSVEAACKLGLADAVVDLVETGTTMRAAGLCELETLLETQACLISNPHSPHRELIAKIKARIQGHLDSTKYRLVQYNASRAILPQCVRITPGKKSPSILPLEDPEYVAVSVMVPNKELAERVDELIAIGATDVMVFQIQNYR
;
A
#
# COMPACT_ATOMS: atom_id res chain seq x y z
N MET A 1 33.37 -4.83 20.61
CA MET A 1 34.32 -4.66 21.73
C MET A 1 34.51 -3.21 22.21
N TYR A 2 35.02 -2.27 21.40
CA TYR A 2 35.33 -0.89 21.88
C TYR A 2 34.10 -0.10 22.37
N VAL A 3 32.95 -0.25 21.72
CA VAL A 3 31.69 0.41 22.13
C VAL A 3 31.22 -0.11 23.49
N THR A 4 31.21 -1.43 23.70
CA THR A 4 30.86 -2.04 25.00
C THR A 4 31.83 -1.61 26.10
N ALA A 5 33.14 -1.57 25.82
CA ALA A 5 34.13 -1.09 26.78
C ALA A 5 33.93 0.39 27.14
N ALA A 6 33.67 1.25 26.16
CA ALA A 6 33.36 2.66 26.38
C ALA A 6 32.08 2.83 27.21
N LYS A 7 31.00 2.11 26.88
CA LYS A 7 29.75 2.10 27.67
C LYS A 7 30.01 1.66 29.11
N SER A 8 30.83 0.62 29.32
CA SER A 8 31.20 0.14 30.66
C SER A 8 31.92 1.21 31.48
N LEU A 9 32.88 1.94 30.88
CA LEU A 9 33.64 2.99 31.57
C LEU A 9 32.81 4.21 31.99
N VAL A 10 31.76 4.55 31.22
CA VAL A 10 30.88 5.69 31.53
C VAL A 10 29.61 5.28 32.28
N SER A 11 29.37 3.97 32.42
CA SER A 11 28.25 3.42 33.18
C SER A 11 28.26 3.96 34.61
N GLY A 12 27.12 4.48 35.07
CA GLY A 12 26.97 5.13 36.38
C GLY A 12 27.33 6.62 36.41
N ARG A 13 27.92 7.19 35.34
CA ARG A 13 28.05 8.64 35.14
C ARG A 13 26.99 9.19 34.18
N VAL A 14 26.67 8.41 33.16
CA VAL A 14 25.59 8.69 32.21
C VAL A 14 24.73 7.43 32.04
N ALA A 15 23.46 7.63 31.71
CA ALA A 15 22.58 6.51 31.39
C ALA A 15 23.06 5.83 30.09
N ILE A 16 23.15 4.51 30.13
CA ILE A 16 23.40 3.66 28.97
C ILE A 16 22.23 2.69 28.84
N ASP A 17 21.97 2.23 27.62
CA ASP A 17 20.96 1.21 27.30
C ASP A 17 21.31 -0.13 27.95
N MET A 18 22.44 -0.74 27.55
CA MET A 18 22.93 -2.02 28.04
C MET A 18 24.38 -2.26 27.63
N LEU A 19 25.03 -3.19 28.32
CA LEU A 19 26.30 -3.76 27.88
C LEU A 19 25.99 -4.99 27.03
N ALA A 20 26.09 -4.84 25.71
CA ALA A 20 25.92 -5.96 24.79
C ALA A 20 27.05 -6.98 25.01
N GLY A 21 26.65 -8.21 25.36
CA GLY A 21 27.48 -9.41 25.34
C GLY A 21 27.59 -10.01 23.93
N PRO A 22 28.13 -11.23 23.80
CA PRO A 22 28.21 -11.95 22.53
C PRO A 22 26.83 -12.17 21.90
N SER A 23 26.81 -12.35 20.58
CA SER A 23 25.57 -12.59 19.86
C SER A 23 25.00 -13.99 20.11
N GLU A 24 23.67 -14.10 20.21
CA GLU A 24 22.98 -15.33 20.61
C GLU A 24 21.84 -15.67 19.65
N CYS A 25 21.81 -16.88 19.10
CA CYS A 25 20.67 -17.37 18.31
C CYS A 25 20.16 -18.71 18.84
N LEU A 26 18.87 -18.76 19.16
CA LEU A 26 18.17 -19.97 19.58
C LEU A 26 17.19 -20.42 18.51
N VAL A 27 17.45 -21.57 17.89
CA VAL A 27 16.51 -22.24 17.00
C VAL A 27 15.65 -23.21 17.78
N ILE A 28 14.32 -23.08 17.71
CA ILE A 28 13.35 -24.03 18.28
C ILE A 28 12.69 -24.81 17.15
N ALA A 29 12.87 -26.13 17.12
CA ALA A 29 12.38 -26.99 16.05
C ALA A 29 11.55 -28.20 16.55
N ASP A 30 10.45 -28.52 15.88
CA ASP A 30 9.58 -29.66 16.23
C ASP A 30 9.85 -30.90 15.36
N GLY A 31 10.89 -30.86 14.53
CA GLY A 31 11.24 -31.90 13.57
C GLY A 31 10.52 -31.80 12.22
N SER A 32 9.63 -30.82 12.03
CA SER A 32 8.96 -30.59 10.74
C SER A 32 9.79 -29.79 9.73
N ALA A 33 10.78 -29.02 10.20
CA ALA A 33 11.68 -28.27 9.36
C ALA A 33 12.82 -29.15 8.81
N SER A 34 13.44 -28.69 7.72
CA SER A 34 14.63 -29.34 7.18
C SER A 34 15.82 -29.18 8.14
N PRO A 35 16.51 -30.27 8.54
CA PRO A 35 17.73 -30.17 9.33
C PRO A 35 18.81 -29.29 8.67
N ALA A 36 18.85 -29.27 7.34
CA ALA A 36 19.81 -28.45 6.58
C ALA A 36 19.53 -26.95 6.71
N VAL A 37 18.25 -26.55 6.82
CA VAL A 37 17.85 -25.15 7.02
C VAL A 37 18.25 -24.71 8.43
N VAL A 38 17.93 -25.51 9.44
CA VAL A 38 18.30 -25.25 10.84
C VAL A 38 19.82 -25.16 11.01
N ALA A 39 20.58 -26.06 10.38
CA ALA A 39 22.04 -26.01 10.41
C ALA A 39 22.60 -24.73 9.76
N ALA A 40 22.00 -24.26 8.66
CA ALA A 40 22.41 -23.03 8.01
C ALA A 40 22.19 -21.81 8.92
N ASP A 41 21.08 -21.75 9.66
CA ASP A 41 20.78 -20.65 10.59
C ASP A 41 21.75 -20.63 11.78
N LEU A 42 22.03 -21.79 12.35
CA LEU A 42 23.03 -21.91 13.43
C LEU A 42 24.43 -21.49 12.96
N LEU A 43 24.81 -21.83 11.72
CA LEU A 43 26.09 -21.42 11.14
C LEU A 43 26.14 -19.93 10.81
N ALA A 44 25.03 -19.32 10.39
CA ALA A 44 24.93 -17.88 10.19
C ALA A 44 25.25 -17.13 11.50
N GLN A 45 24.68 -17.55 12.63
CA GLN A 45 25.04 -16.96 13.92
C GLN A 45 26.51 -17.25 14.29
N ALA A 46 26.98 -18.48 14.08
CA ALA A 46 28.31 -18.91 14.49
C ALA A 46 29.45 -18.17 13.78
N GLU A 47 29.25 -17.76 12.52
CA GLU A 47 30.31 -17.05 11.78
C GLU A 47 30.50 -15.59 12.19
N HIS A 48 29.59 -15.03 12.99
CA HIS A 48 29.56 -13.61 13.30
C HIS A 48 30.68 -13.20 14.28
N ASP A 49 30.96 -14.02 15.30
CA ASP A 49 32.00 -13.78 16.31
C ASP A 49 32.39 -15.12 16.97
N PRO A 50 33.67 -15.39 17.29
CA PRO A 50 34.09 -16.62 17.98
C PRO A 50 33.41 -16.85 19.34
N ALA A 51 32.92 -15.79 19.99
CA ALA A 51 32.17 -15.87 21.24
C ALA A 51 30.65 -16.04 21.04
N ALA A 52 30.17 -16.07 19.79
CA ALA A 52 28.75 -16.24 19.50
C ALA A 52 28.21 -17.56 20.05
N LEU A 53 26.91 -17.59 20.34
CA LEU A 53 26.22 -18.70 20.98
C LEU A 53 25.05 -19.16 20.08
N PRO A 54 25.30 -20.10 19.16
CA PRO A 54 24.25 -20.80 18.43
C PRO A 54 23.68 -21.95 19.28
N ALA A 55 22.36 -22.03 19.46
CA ALA A 55 21.71 -23.06 20.26
C ALA A 55 20.49 -23.66 19.55
N LEU A 56 20.28 -24.96 19.75
CA LEU A 56 19.12 -25.70 19.23
C LEU A 56 18.29 -26.26 20.39
N VAL A 57 16.97 -26.05 20.34
CA VAL A 57 16.00 -26.79 21.16
C VAL A 57 15.10 -27.59 20.23
N CYS A 58 15.06 -28.92 20.40
CA CYS A 58 14.23 -29.79 19.56
C CYS A 58 13.56 -30.91 20.34
N LEU A 59 12.64 -31.64 19.68
CA LEU A 59 11.81 -32.65 20.35
C LEU A 59 12.40 -34.06 20.35
N THR A 60 13.39 -34.35 19.50
CA THR A 60 13.93 -35.71 19.37
C THR A 60 15.44 -35.74 19.16
N GLU A 61 16.09 -36.78 19.68
CA GLU A 61 17.52 -37.03 19.50
C GLU A 61 17.86 -37.31 18.03
N GLU A 62 16.95 -37.96 17.29
CA GLU A 62 17.15 -38.24 15.87
C GLU A 62 17.23 -36.96 15.03
N PHE A 63 16.41 -35.95 15.37
CA PHE A 63 16.44 -34.66 14.71
C PHE A 63 17.71 -33.88 15.06
N ALA A 64 18.09 -33.85 16.35
CA ALA A 64 19.35 -33.27 16.79
C ALA A 64 20.55 -33.86 16.03
N ALA A 65 20.64 -35.19 15.98
CA ALA A 65 21.71 -35.88 15.25
C ALA A 65 21.67 -35.61 13.74
N ALA A 66 20.50 -35.35 13.16
CA ALA A 66 20.38 -34.95 11.75
C ALA A 66 20.90 -33.53 11.51
N VAL A 67 20.63 -32.59 12.41
CA VAL A 67 21.18 -31.24 12.36
C VAL A 67 22.70 -31.27 12.53
N ASP A 68 23.24 -32.07 13.46
CA ASP A 68 24.70 -32.19 13.65
C ASP A 68 25.43 -32.68 12.39
N ARG A 69 24.82 -33.61 11.64
CA ARG A 69 25.38 -34.07 10.36
C ARG A 69 25.41 -32.96 9.32
N GLU A 70 24.34 -32.16 9.23
CA GLU A 70 24.26 -31.01 8.32
C GLU A 70 25.22 -29.89 8.72
N LEU A 71 25.35 -29.60 10.03
CA LEU A 71 26.33 -28.67 10.57
C LEU A 71 27.75 -29.08 10.16
N ALA A 72 28.13 -30.35 10.36
CA ALA A 72 29.45 -30.84 9.98
C ALA A 72 29.70 -30.73 8.46
N ALA A 73 28.69 -31.05 7.64
CA ALA A 73 28.79 -31.00 6.19
C ALA A 73 28.92 -29.56 5.67
N GLN A 74 28.09 -28.64 6.16
CA GLN A 74 28.08 -27.24 5.75
C GLN A 74 29.31 -26.49 6.28
N LEU A 75 29.73 -26.73 7.52
CA LEU A 75 30.93 -26.14 8.12
C LEU A 75 32.20 -26.51 7.34
N ALA A 76 32.30 -27.75 6.84
CA ALA A 76 33.48 -28.22 6.11
C ALA A 76 33.80 -27.40 4.85
N VAL A 77 32.77 -26.81 4.23
CA VAL A 77 32.88 -26.01 3.00
C VAL A 77 32.69 -24.51 3.22
N LEU A 78 32.38 -24.09 4.45
CA LEU A 78 32.13 -22.69 4.78
C LEU A 78 33.44 -21.87 4.76
N PRO A 79 33.53 -20.75 4.04
CA PRO A 79 34.73 -19.90 4.05
C PRO A 79 35.12 -19.39 5.44
N THR A 80 34.14 -19.10 6.28
CA THR A 80 34.28 -18.61 7.66
C THR A 80 34.40 -19.73 8.71
N ARG A 81 34.71 -20.97 8.28
CA ARG A 81 34.72 -22.17 9.14
C ARG A 81 35.55 -22.06 10.43
N GLU A 82 36.64 -21.30 10.44
CA GLU A 82 37.51 -21.22 11.63
C GLU A 82 36.79 -20.50 12.76
N VAL A 83 36.16 -19.36 12.46
CA VAL A 83 35.33 -18.59 13.41
C VAL A 83 34.10 -19.39 13.82
N ALA A 84 33.38 -19.95 12.84
CA ALA A 84 32.17 -20.72 13.11
C ALA A 84 32.44 -21.98 13.94
N ALA A 85 33.56 -22.69 13.71
CA ALA A 85 33.93 -23.86 14.49
C ALA A 85 34.28 -23.54 15.94
N GLU A 86 34.88 -22.37 16.19
CA GLU A 86 35.15 -21.89 17.55
C GLU A 86 33.84 -21.51 18.27
N ALA A 87 32.97 -20.73 17.61
CA ALA A 87 31.68 -20.31 18.16
C ALA A 87 30.76 -21.50 18.48
N LEU A 88 30.74 -22.53 17.63
CA LEU A 88 29.96 -23.75 17.87
C LEU A 88 30.34 -24.48 19.17
N GLN A 89 31.56 -24.30 19.70
CA GLN A 89 31.95 -24.88 20.99
C GLN A 89 31.24 -24.22 22.18
N ASN A 90 30.76 -22.99 22.01
CA ASN A 90 29.94 -22.28 23.01
C ASN A 90 28.46 -22.66 22.92
N GLY A 91 28.04 -23.21 21.78
CA GLY A 91 26.67 -23.62 21.50
C GLY A 91 26.26 -24.90 22.22
N TYR A 92 24.96 -25.19 22.19
CA TYR A 92 24.41 -26.42 22.76
C TYR A 92 23.09 -26.81 22.11
N THR A 93 22.81 -28.12 22.17
CA THR A 93 21.52 -28.70 21.76
C THR A 93 20.79 -29.26 22.97
N VAL A 94 19.51 -28.92 23.12
CA VAL A 94 18.64 -29.47 24.16
C VAL A 94 17.48 -30.22 23.51
N VAL A 95 17.32 -31.49 23.87
CA VAL A 95 16.16 -32.29 23.51
C VAL A 95 15.14 -32.19 24.63
N VAL A 96 13.91 -31.78 24.30
CA VAL A 96 12.82 -31.57 25.26
C VAL A 96 11.62 -32.45 24.94
N ALA A 97 10.82 -32.78 25.96
CA ALA A 97 9.66 -33.64 25.78
C ALA A 97 8.47 -32.93 25.11
N SER A 98 8.46 -31.59 25.13
CA SER A 98 7.35 -30.79 24.60
C SER A 98 7.74 -29.37 24.20
N LEU A 99 6.92 -28.74 23.35
CA LEU A 99 7.06 -27.32 23.02
C LEU A 99 6.83 -26.40 24.23
N ASP A 100 6.17 -26.88 25.28
CA ASP A 100 5.98 -26.12 26.53
C ASP A 100 7.29 -25.96 27.28
N GLU A 101 8.11 -27.03 27.32
CA GLU A 101 9.48 -26.98 27.84
C GLU A 101 10.37 -26.09 26.98
N ALA A 102 10.23 -26.15 25.65
CA ALA A 102 10.96 -25.25 24.75
C ALA A 102 10.69 -23.77 25.03
N VAL A 103 9.41 -23.40 25.23
CA VAL A 103 9.02 -22.04 25.64
C VAL A 103 9.63 -21.67 26.99
N ALA A 104 9.62 -22.57 27.96
CA ALA A 104 10.20 -22.33 29.27
C ALA A 104 11.73 -22.12 29.21
N ILE A 105 12.43 -22.88 28.35
CA ILE A 105 13.86 -22.70 28.11
C ILE A 105 14.12 -21.36 27.45
N ASN A 106 13.42 -21.02 26.36
CA ASN A 106 13.55 -19.71 25.71
C ASN A 106 13.35 -18.59 26.73
N ASP A 107 12.23 -18.61 27.45
CA ASP A 107 11.91 -17.56 28.42
C ASP A 107 12.87 -17.56 29.60
N ARG A 108 13.64 -18.63 29.84
CA ARG A 108 14.74 -18.69 30.81
C ARG A 108 16.04 -18.08 30.27
N LEU A 109 16.35 -18.29 29.00
CA LEU A 109 17.55 -17.77 28.36
C LEU A 109 17.38 -16.29 27.98
N ALA A 110 16.24 -15.93 27.39
CA ALA A 110 15.92 -14.59 26.90
C ALA A 110 17.01 -14.05 25.96
N VAL A 111 17.34 -14.86 24.96
CA VAL A 111 18.41 -14.61 23.97
C VAL A 111 18.08 -13.45 23.03
N GLU A 112 19.10 -13.03 22.29
CA GLU A 112 19.03 -12.01 21.25
C GLU A 112 18.10 -12.42 20.10
N HIS A 113 18.41 -13.50 19.38
CA HIS A 113 17.63 -14.01 18.25
C HIS A 113 16.95 -15.33 18.58
N VAL A 114 15.67 -15.46 18.21
CA VAL A 114 14.92 -16.71 18.32
C VAL A 114 14.30 -17.06 16.99
N GLU A 115 14.54 -18.26 16.49
CA GLU A 115 13.90 -18.78 15.27
C GLU A 115 12.96 -19.94 15.56
N LEU A 116 11.75 -19.90 15.00
CA LEU A 116 10.72 -20.92 15.20
C LEU A 116 10.53 -21.77 13.95
N HIS A 117 11.10 -22.97 13.99
CA HIS A 117 11.03 -24.00 12.96
C HIS A 117 10.04 -25.10 13.36
N VAL A 118 8.78 -24.69 13.60
CA VAL A 118 7.69 -25.59 14.01
C VAL A 118 6.46 -25.42 13.12
N LYS A 119 5.58 -26.43 13.03
CA LYS A 119 4.37 -26.37 12.18
C LYS A 119 3.46 -25.18 12.52
N GLU A 120 3.10 -25.04 13.79
CA GLU A 120 2.20 -23.99 14.28
C GLU A 120 3.00 -22.81 14.87
N SER A 121 3.95 -22.27 14.08
CA SER A 121 4.96 -21.31 14.53
C SER A 121 4.38 -20.03 15.14
N MET A 122 3.31 -19.46 14.56
CA MET A 122 2.63 -18.29 15.14
C MET A 122 1.86 -18.59 16.43
N ALA A 123 1.42 -19.82 16.65
CA ALA A 123 0.78 -20.20 17.91
C ALA A 123 1.83 -20.26 19.02
N LEU A 124 3.00 -20.82 18.73
CA LEU A 124 4.14 -20.86 19.65
C LEU A 124 4.70 -19.46 19.93
N ALA A 125 4.85 -18.63 18.90
CA ALA A 125 5.34 -17.25 18.99
C ALA A 125 4.60 -16.41 20.03
N ARG A 126 3.26 -16.55 20.11
CA ARG A 126 2.41 -15.81 21.06
C ARG A 126 2.66 -16.20 22.52
N ARG A 127 3.30 -17.34 22.76
CA ARG A 127 3.56 -17.88 24.11
C ARG A 127 4.90 -17.42 24.68
N LEU A 128 5.84 -17.00 23.82
CA LEU A 128 7.16 -16.51 24.20
C LEU A 128 7.06 -15.12 24.84
N LYS A 129 7.67 -14.96 26.02
CA LYS A 129 7.64 -13.72 26.79
C LYS A 129 8.91 -12.89 26.57
N HIS A 130 10.05 -13.54 26.39
CA HIS A 130 11.36 -12.88 26.37
C HIS A 130 12.22 -13.31 25.17
N TYR A 131 12.61 -12.34 24.36
CA TYR A 131 13.50 -12.46 23.19
C TYR A 131 13.86 -11.05 22.71
N GLY A 132 15.01 -10.88 22.06
CA GLY A 132 15.35 -9.63 21.37
C GLY A 132 14.56 -9.48 20.07
N GLY A 133 14.75 -10.42 19.15
CA GLY A 133 14.08 -10.53 17.85
C GLY A 133 13.58 -11.96 17.61
N LEU A 134 12.37 -12.10 17.05
CA LEU A 134 11.73 -13.39 16.81
C LEU A 134 11.44 -13.63 15.32
N PHE A 135 11.96 -14.72 14.76
CA PHE A 135 11.78 -15.12 13.38
C PHE A 135 10.84 -16.33 13.32
N VAL A 136 9.67 -16.14 12.72
CA VAL A 136 8.56 -17.09 12.83
C VAL A 136 8.39 -17.89 11.54
N GLY A 137 8.60 -19.21 11.63
CA GLY A 137 8.46 -20.16 10.52
C GLY A 137 9.74 -20.29 9.68
N ALA A 138 9.86 -21.39 8.94
CA ALA A 138 11.04 -21.72 8.15
C ALA A 138 11.36 -20.72 7.01
N GLY A 139 10.37 -19.91 6.61
CA GLY A 139 10.57 -18.83 5.64
C GLY A 139 11.27 -17.59 6.21
N ALA A 140 11.35 -17.46 7.54
CA ALA A 140 12.06 -16.38 8.21
C ALA A 140 13.42 -16.88 8.73
N ALA A 141 14.36 -15.94 8.90
CA ALA A 141 15.69 -16.17 9.46
C ALA A 141 16.28 -14.84 9.93
N GLU A 142 17.23 -14.90 10.85
CA GLU A 142 18.03 -13.77 11.35
C GLU A 142 18.52 -12.87 10.21
N VAL A 143 19.23 -13.46 9.24
CA VAL A 143 19.79 -12.76 8.07
C VAL A 143 18.78 -11.88 7.31
N LEU A 144 17.49 -12.26 7.28
CA LEU A 144 16.48 -11.44 6.63
C LEU A 144 16.13 -10.20 7.45
N GLY A 145 16.18 -10.29 8.79
CA GLY A 145 16.07 -9.15 9.69
C GLY A 145 17.22 -8.16 9.49
N ASP A 146 18.44 -8.67 9.35
CA ASP A 146 19.68 -7.87 9.37
C ASP A 146 19.79 -7.01 8.11
N TYR A 147 19.43 -7.60 6.97
CA TYR A 147 19.67 -6.99 5.66
C TYR A 147 18.41 -6.54 4.93
N GLY A 148 17.24 -7.14 5.18
CA GLY A 148 16.11 -7.07 4.22
C GLY A 148 14.78 -6.57 4.77
N ALA A 149 14.40 -6.96 5.98
CA ALA A 149 13.04 -6.82 6.50
C ALA A 149 12.82 -5.57 7.36
N GLY A 150 13.90 -4.89 7.79
CA GLY A 150 13.87 -3.63 8.51
C GLY A 150 13.59 -3.61 10.03
N PRO A 151 13.46 -4.71 10.79
CA PRO A 151 13.47 -4.60 12.25
C PRO A 151 14.83 -4.09 12.73
N ASN A 152 14.86 -3.42 13.89
CA ASN A 152 16.13 -3.04 14.49
C ASN A 152 16.92 -4.29 14.91
N HIS A 153 18.21 -4.30 14.56
CA HIS A 153 19.13 -5.39 14.79
C HIS A 153 20.19 -5.06 15.87
N THR A 154 20.09 -3.91 16.55
CA THR A 154 20.79 -3.70 17.84
C THR A 154 19.89 -4.20 18.96
N LEU A 155 20.05 -5.47 19.31
CA LEU A 155 19.17 -6.22 20.20
C LEU A 155 19.82 -6.53 21.58
N PRO A 156 19.01 -6.85 22.60
CA PRO A 156 19.51 -7.24 23.91
C PRO A 156 20.06 -8.66 23.92
N THR A 157 21.28 -8.82 24.46
CA THR A 157 21.97 -10.11 24.65
C THR A 157 22.10 -10.46 26.14
N GLY A 158 22.55 -11.68 26.47
CA GLY A 158 22.89 -12.11 27.82
C GLY A 158 21.69 -12.15 28.77
N GLY A 159 20.50 -12.47 28.26
CA GLY A 159 19.25 -12.53 29.02
C GLY A 159 18.62 -11.18 29.35
N THR A 160 19.19 -10.07 28.86
CA THR A 160 18.69 -8.73 29.13
C THR A 160 17.38 -8.42 28.40
N ALA A 161 16.95 -9.25 27.44
CA ALA A 161 15.64 -9.17 26.77
C ALA A 161 14.43 -9.31 27.72
N ARG A 162 14.68 -9.71 28.98
CA ARG A 162 13.68 -9.64 30.06
C ARG A 162 13.27 -8.22 30.41
N SER A 163 14.21 -7.30 30.32
CA SER A 163 14.07 -5.93 30.84
C SER A 163 14.16 -4.89 29.73
N PHE A 164 14.87 -5.19 28.65
CA PHE A 164 15.14 -4.27 27.55
C PHE A 164 14.56 -4.79 26.23
N GLY A 165 14.17 -3.88 25.35
CA GLY A 165 13.93 -4.17 23.94
C GLY A 165 15.16 -3.78 23.11
N GLY A 166 15.11 -4.01 21.80
CA GLY A 166 16.11 -3.45 20.89
C GLY A 166 16.16 -1.91 20.96
N LEU A 167 17.30 -1.34 20.58
CA LEU A 167 17.49 0.12 20.44
C LEU A 167 16.29 0.80 19.76
N SER A 168 15.71 1.78 20.42
CA SER A 168 14.51 2.46 19.92
C SER A 168 14.33 3.81 20.59
N VAL A 169 13.63 4.73 19.90
CA VAL A 169 13.11 5.97 20.51
C VAL A 169 12.05 5.69 21.57
N PHE A 170 11.49 4.48 21.59
CA PHE A 170 10.55 4.02 22.63
C PHE A 170 11.29 3.44 23.85
N THR A 171 12.37 4.09 24.32
CA THR A 171 13.26 3.60 25.40
C THR A 171 12.55 3.19 26.69
N PHE A 172 11.39 3.77 27.00
CA PHE A 172 10.61 3.43 28.21
C PHE A 172 9.64 2.25 28.02
N LEU A 173 9.58 1.67 26.82
CA LEU A 173 8.81 0.48 26.51
C LEU A 173 9.74 -0.70 26.22
N ARG A 174 9.33 -1.90 26.61
CA ARG A 174 9.99 -3.14 26.19
C ARG A 174 9.39 -3.63 24.87
N THR A 175 9.75 -2.97 23.78
CA THR A 175 9.32 -3.36 22.42
C THR A 175 10.01 -4.66 22.01
N ARG A 176 9.22 -5.62 21.52
CA ARG A 176 9.68 -6.91 21.02
C ARG A 176 9.34 -7.00 19.54
N THR A 177 10.36 -7.16 18.70
CA THR A 177 10.19 -7.25 17.25
C THR A 177 10.09 -8.71 16.84
N TRP A 178 9.24 -8.98 15.86
CA TRP A 178 9.14 -10.29 15.25
C TRP A 178 8.88 -10.15 13.75
N MET A 179 9.28 -11.14 12.97
CA MET A 179 9.02 -11.20 11.54
C MET A 179 8.60 -12.60 11.10
N ARG A 180 7.83 -12.64 10.02
CA ARG A 180 7.37 -13.87 9.36
C ARG A 180 7.33 -13.61 7.87
N VAL A 181 7.76 -14.58 7.08
CA VAL A 181 7.61 -14.56 5.63
C VAL A 181 6.43 -15.46 5.26
N ASP A 182 5.32 -14.83 4.87
CA ASP A 182 4.08 -15.53 4.49
C ASP A 182 4.10 -16.01 3.02
N ASP A 183 4.82 -15.30 2.15
CA ASP A 183 4.99 -15.63 0.74
C ASP A 183 6.48 -15.60 0.36
N ALA A 184 7.06 -16.80 0.26
CA ALA A 184 8.48 -16.97 -0.09
C ALA A 184 8.79 -16.51 -1.53
N HIS A 185 7.81 -16.55 -2.44
CA HIS A 185 8.01 -16.09 -3.81
C HIS A 185 8.05 -14.57 -3.88
N ALA A 186 7.10 -13.89 -3.22
CA ALA A 186 7.12 -12.44 -3.10
C ALA A 186 8.37 -11.93 -2.36
N ALA A 187 8.84 -12.70 -1.37
CA ALA A 187 10.09 -12.41 -0.65
C ALA A 187 11.36 -12.70 -1.47
N GLY A 188 11.27 -13.31 -2.66
CA GLY A 188 12.40 -13.79 -3.44
C GLY A 188 13.47 -12.72 -3.73
N THR A 189 13.05 -11.48 -4.03
CA THR A 189 13.98 -10.36 -4.22
C THR A 189 14.68 -9.99 -2.93
N MET A 190 13.95 -9.83 -1.82
CA MET A 190 14.53 -9.53 -0.50
C MET A 190 15.52 -10.60 -0.05
N ILE A 191 15.19 -11.88 -0.28
CA ILE A 191 16.07 -13.00 0.06
C ILE A 191 17.34 -12.98 -0.81
N SER A 192 17.20 -12.66 -2.11
CA SER A 192 18.34 -12.54 -3.03
C SER A 192 19.25 -11.38 -2.66
N ASP A 193 18.67 -10.26 -2.24
CA ASP A 193 19.40 -9.07 -1.79
C ASP A 193 20.13 -9.36 -0.46
N ALA A 194 19.46 -9.98 0.51
CA ALA A 194 20.08 -10.38 1.78
C ALA A 194 21.25 -11.36 1.57
N LYS A 195 21.08 -12.34 0.67
CA LYS A 195 22.17 -13.24 0.26
C LYS A 195 23.34 -12.46 -0.31
N ARG A 196 23.06 -11.49 -1.20
CA ARG A 196 24.11 -10.70 -1.85
C ARG A 196 24.85 -9.81 -0.86
N LEU A 197 24.15 -9.24 0.11
CA LEU A 197 24.74 -8.42 1.17
C LEU A 197 25.66 -9.26 2.07
N GLY A 198 25.21 -10.45 2.51
CA GLY A 198 26.08 -11.37 3.26
C GLY A 198 27.36 -11.75 2.50
N GLU A 199 27.27 -12.05 1.20
CA GLU A 199 28.45 -12.30 0.36
C GLU A 199 29.40 -11.09 0.28
N MET A 200 28.86 -9.87 0.23
CA MET A 200 29.65 -8.64 0.16
C MET A 200 30.36 -8.33 1.47
N GLU A 201 29.78 -8.70 2.61
CA GLU A 201 30.37 -8.55 3.94
C GLU A 201 31.31 -9.70 4.31
N GLY A 202 31.38 -10.75 3.49
CA GLY A 202 32.18 -11.96 3.77
C GLY A 202 31.50 -12.93 4.74
N LEU A 203 30.21 -12.72 5.03
CA LEU A 203 29.36 -13.54 5.89
C LEU A 203 28.61 -14.57 5.02
N PHE A 204 29.31 -15.65 4.69
CA PHE A 204 28.83 -16.67 3.76
C PHE A 204 27.81 -17.64 4.38
N GLY A 205 27.80 -17.78 5.71
CA GLY A 205 26.79 -18.50 6.48
C GLY A 205 25.45 -17.76 6.43
N HIS A 206 25.44 -16.43 6.60
CA HIS A 206 24.28 -15.58 6.38
C HIS A 206 23.76 -15.75 4.94
N ALA A 207 24.67 -15.68 3.96
CA ALA A 207 24.29 -15.89 2.56
C ALA A 207 23.67 -17.28 2.31
N ALA A 208 24.19 -18.33 2.96
CA ALA A 208 23.67 -19.69 2.88
C ALA A 208 22.30 -19.83 3.57
N ALA A 209 22.12 -19.24 4.75
CA ALA A 209 20.86 -19.21 5.49
C ALA A 209 19.75 -18.52 4.70
N ALA A 210 20.07 -17.38 4.04
CA ALA A 210 19.15 -16.71 3.12
C ALA A 210 18.82 -17.60 1.91
N ALA A 211 19.83 -18.19 1.27
CA ALA A 211 19.64 -19.06 0.10
C ALA A 211 18.77 -20.30 0.41
N ALA A 212 18.85 -20.83 1.63
CA ALA A 212 18.05 -21.98 2.07
C ALA A 212 16.52 -21.71 1.97
N ARG A 213 16.09 -20.44 1.99
CA ARG A 213 14.69 -20.03 1.84
C ARG A 213 14.22 -20.03 0.39
N LEU A 214 15.14 -19.95 -0.58
CA LEU A 214 14.82 -20.14 -2.00
C LEU A 214 14.70 -21.62 -2.37
N ALA A 215 15.53 -22.47 -1.76
CA ALA A 215 15.55 -23.91 -2.01
C ALA A 215 14.35 -24.66 -1.38
N SER A 216 13.69 -24.07 -0.39
CA SER A 216 12.56 -24.66 0.34
C SER A 216 11.19 -24.40 -0.31
N ALA A 217 11.14 -23.77 -1.49
CA ALA A 217 9.91 -23.73 -2.29
C ALA A 217 9.55 -25.18 -2.71
N PRO A 218 8.36 -25.71 -2.40
CA PRO A 218 8.05 -27.11 -2.65
C PRO A 218 8.17 -27.43 -4.14
N ASN A 219 9.13 -28.30 -4.45
CA ASN A 219 9.34 -28.90 -5.76
C ASN A 219 8.11 -29.72 -6.17
N GLY A 220 7.21 -29.12 -6.94
CA GLY A 220 6.20 -29.85 -7.70
C GLY A 220 6.89 -30.66 -8.80
N THR A 221 7.03 -31.97 -8.60
CA THR A 221 7.49 -32.90 -9.62
C THR A 221 6.45 -33.02 -10.74
N GLY A 222 6.71 -32.37 -11.88
CA GLY A 222 5.93 -32.52 -13.11
C GLY A 222 6.73 -32.03 -14.31
N SER A 223 7.10 -32.96 -15.20
CA SER A 223 7.75 -32.70 -16.49
C SER A 223 7.01 -31.64 -17.32
N PRO A 224 7.70 -30.79 -18.10
CA PRO A 224 7.08 -29.63 -18.74
C PRO A 224 6.21 -30.04 -19.94
N SER A 225 4.90 -30.21 -19.73
CA SER A 225 3.93 -30.17 -20.82
C SER A 225 3.42 -28.75 -21.00
N LYS A 226 3.66 -28.22 -22.22
CA LYS A 226 3.07 -27.03 -22.85
C LYS A 226 2.18 -26.16 -21.95
N ARG A 227 2.71 -24.97 -21.65
CA ARG A 227 2.04 -23.78 -21.07
C ARG A 227 0.54 -23.77 -21.35
N ASP A 228 -0.24 -24.15 -20.35
CA ASP A 228 -1.56 -23.59 -20.13
C ASP A 228 -1.41 -22.59 -18.99
N VAL A 229 -1.39 -21.30 -19.33
CA VAL A 229 -1.38 -20.21 -18.36
C VAL A 229 -2.81 -20.10 -17.82
N SER A 230 -3.25 -21.11 -17.07
CA SER A 230 -4.48 -20.99 -16.30
C SER A 230 -4.17 -20.07 -15.12
N THR A 231 -4.51 -18.80 -15.28
CA THR A 231 -4.98 -17.86 -14.26
C THR A 231 -5.05 -18.39 -12.83
N LYS A 232 -3.89 -18.60 -12.18
CA LYS A 232 -3.86 -18.65 -10.72
C LYS A 232 -3.99 -17.21 -10.24
N ARG A 233 -5.25 -16.82 -10.01
CA ARG A 233 -5.62 -15.62 -9.26
C ARG A 233 -4.69 -15.51 -8.05
N TRP A 234 -4.19 -14.29 -7.83
CA TRP A 234 -3.66 -13.84 -6.53
C TRP A 234 -4.55 -14.39 -5.43
N ASP A 235 -4.01 -14.69 -4.24
CA ASP A 235 -4.82 -14.96 -3.05
C ASP A 235 -5.67 -13.73 -2.71
N THR A 236 -6.73 -13.56 -3.48
CA THR A 236 -7.95 -12.93 -3.06
C THR A 236 -8.49 -13.91 -2.05
N THR A 237 -8.35 -13.62 -0.76
CA THR A 237 -9.38 -14.07 0.17
C THR A 237 -10.71 -13.76 -0.53
N SER A 238 -11.43 -14.81 -0.97
CA SER A 238 -12.62 -14.72 -1.82
C SER A 238 -13.75 -13.86 -1.19
N ASP A 239 -13.52 -13.38 0.02
CA ASP A 239 -14.44 -12.60 0.84
C ASP A 239 -14.20 -11.08 0.80
N ARG A 240 -13.13 -10.57 0.15
CA ARG A 240 -12.82 -9.13 0.13
C ARG A 240 -12.99 -8.51 -1.26
N LEU A 241 -13.65 -7.36 -1.29
CA LEU A 241 -13.78 -6.51 -2.47
C LEU A 241 -12.44 -5.81 -2.76
N HIS A 242 -11.94 -5.94 -3.98
CA HIS A 242 -10.77 -5.19 -4.44
C HIS A 242 -11.20 -3.86 -5.05
N PHE A 243 -10.63 -2.77 -4.54
CA PHE A 243 -10.96 -1.41 -4.96
C PHE A 243 -9.71 -0.70 -5.50
N ALA A 244 -9.62 -0.55 -6.83
CA ALA A 244 -8.53 0.12 -7.51
C ALA A 244 -8.60 1.65 -7.46
N LEU A 245 -7.47 2.28 -7.21
CA LEU A 245 -7.31 3.73 -7.11
C LEU A 245 -6.06 4.18 -7.86
N PRO A 246 -6.04 5.40 -8.41
CA PRO A 246 -4.83 5.94 -9.03
C PRO A 246 -3.69 6.06 -8.01
N LYS A 247 -2.50 5.54 -8.36
CA LYS A 247 -1.32 5.55 -7.48
C LYS A 247 -0.73 6.94 -7.28
N LYS A 248 -0.77 7.81 -8.31
CA LYS A 248 -0.18 9.15 -8.32
C LYS A 248 -0.95 10.10 -9.23
N GLY A 249 -0.67 11.40 -9.10
CA GLY A 249 -1.24 12.46 -9.93
C GLY A 249 -2.44 13.16 -9.31
N ARG A 250 -2.96 14.19 -9.99
CA ARG A 250 -4.00 15.09 -9.47
C ARG A 250 -5.29 14.37 -9.06
N ILE A 251 -5.66 13.31 -9.80
CA ILE A 251 -6.85 12.50 -9.52
C ILE A 251 -6.64 11.69 -8.22
N ALA A 252 -5.43 11.18 -7.97
CA ALA A 252 -5.12 10.35 -6.82
C ALA A 252 -5.38 11.09 -5.49
N GLU A 253 -4.88 12.32 -5.34
CA GLU A 253 -5.06 13.11 -4.11
C GLU A 253 -6.53 13.32 -3.76
N LYS A 254 -7.36 13.67 -4.75
CA LYS A 254 -8.80 13.82 -4.56
C LYS A 254 -9.45 12.48 -4.19
N CYS A 255 -9.07 11.37 -4.83
CA CYS A 255 -9.59 10.05 -4.48
C CYS A 255 -9.30 9.69 -3.01
N LEU A 256 -8.10 9.97 -2.51
CA LEU A 256 -7.73 9.71 -1.11
C LEU A 256 -8.58 10.54 -0.13
N GLN A 257 -8.82 11.82 -0.44
CA GLN A 257 -9.70 12.67 0.36
C GLN A 257 -11.13 12.10 0.42
N PHE A 258 -11.65 11.62 -0.71
CA PHE A 258 -12.98 11.01 -0.79
C PHE A 258 -13.10 9.73 0.03
N LEU A 259 -12.08 8.87 0.02
CA LEU A 259 -12.07 7.63 0.80
C LEU A 259 -12.10 7.94 2.30
N LYS A 260 -11.28 8.90 2.74
CA LYS A 260 -11.25 9.36 4.12
C LYS A 260 -12.61 9.92 4.55
N ALA A 261 -13.22 10.77 3.73
CA ALA A 261 -14.53 11.36 4.02
C ALA A 261 -15.71 10.37 3.87
N SER A 262 -15.50 9.28 3.14
CA SER A 262 -16.43 8.15 3.06
C SER A 262 -16.30 7.19 4.25
N GLY A 263 -15.40 7.48 5.19
CA GLY A 263 -15.18 6.67 6.39
C GLY A 263 -14.55 5.31 6.09
N LEU A 264 -13.66 5.23 5.10
CA LEU A 264 -12.80 4.06 4.90
C LEU A 264 -11.53 4.28 5.71
N GLU A 265 -11.35 3.46 6.74
CA GLU A 265 -10.18 3.52 7.62
C GLU A 265 -9.14 2.52 7.13
N TYR A 266 -8.02 3.03 6.65
CA TYR A 266 -6.91 2.21 6.16
C TYR A 266 -5.58 2.85 6.57
N ASP A 267 -4.56 2.02 6.59
CA ASP A 267 -3.18 2.45 6.80
C ASP A 267 -2.36 1.96 5.61
N ARG A 268 -1.59 2.87 5.01
CA ARG A 268 -0.80 2.59 3.81
C ARG A 268 0.64 3.00 4.08
N PRO A 269 1.56 2.04 4.27
CA PRO A 269 2.99 2.32 4.34
C PRO A 269 3.52 2.93 3.03
N GLU A 270 4.56 3.73 3.12
CA GLU A 270 5.25 4.24 1.93
C GLU A 270 5.78 3.06 1.09
N ARG A 271 5.55 3.12 -0.24
CA ARG A 271 5.98 2.13 -1.26
C ARG A 271 5.15 0.84 -1.40
N VAL A 272 4.03 0.70 -0.68
CA VAL A 272 3.11 -0.43 -0.88
C VAL A 272 1.95 -0.01 -1.80
N ASP A 273 1.63 -0.84 -2.80
CA ASP A 273 0.54 -0.61 -3.75
C ASP A 273 -0.78 -1.26 -3.32
N VAL A 274 -0.85 -1.76 -2.08
CA VAL A 274 -2.02 -2.39 -1.50
C VAL A 274 -2.21 -1.90 -0.06
N ALA A 275 -3.44 -1.61 0.34
CA ALA A 275 -3.78 -1.27 1.72
C ALA A 275 -5.09 -1.96 2.14
N LEU A 276 -5.09 -2.55 3.33
CA LEU A 276 -6.29 -3.18 3.89
C LEU A 276 -7.14 -2.13 4.62
N VAL A 277 -8.43 -2.11 4.30
CA VAL A 277 -9.41 -1.34 5.08
C VAL A 277 -9.72 -2.11 6.35
N ARG A 278 -9.61 -1.43 7.50
CA ARG A 278 -9.78 -2.01 8.85
C ARG A 278 -11.25 -2.21 9.20
N ASN A 279 -12.13 -1.30 8.75
CA ASN A 279 -13.54 -1.27 9.15
C ASN A 279 -14.51 -1.87 8.11
N LEU A 280 -14.02 -2.34 6.96
CA LEU A 280 -14.80 -3.00 5.90
C LEU A 280 -13.96 -4.09 5.22
N PRO A 281 -14.56 -5.15 4.65
CA PRO A 281 -13.85 -6.19 3.91
C PRO A 281 -13.45 -5.70 2.51
N ILE A 282 -12.61 -4.66 2.47
CA ILE A 282 -12.14 -4.00 1.25
C ILE A 282 -10.61 -4.01 1.24
N THR A 283 -10.04 -4.30 0.09
CA THR A 283 -8.61 -4.18 -0.18
C THR A 283 -8.43 -3.07 -1.21
N LEU A 284 -7.78 -1.97 -0.81
CA LEU A 284 -7.43 -0.88 -1.70
C LEU A 284 -6.20 -1.27 -2.51
N VAL A 285 -6.26 -1.12 -3.83
CA VAL A 285 -5.18 -1.44 -4.76
C VAL A 285 -4.79 -0.17 -5.52
N PHE A 286 -3.54 0.26 -5.44
CA PHE A 286 -3.06 1.50 -6.05
C PHE A 286 -2.35 1.18 -7.36
N LEU A 287 -2.99 1.53 -8.48
CA LEU A 287 -2.53 1.20 -9.83
C LEU A 287 -2.25 2.46 -10.65
N PRO A 288 -1.46 2.37 -11.74
CA PRO A 288 -1.43 3.42 -12.75
C PRO A 288 -2.85 3.67 -13.29
N ALA A 289 -3.24 4.94 -13.42
CA ALA A 289 -4.61 5.30 -13.81
C ALA A 289 -5.03 4.67 -15.16
N ALA A 290 -4.09 4.56 -16.10
CA ALA A 290 -4.28 3.96 -17.41
C ALA A 290 -4.68 2.49 -17.37
N ASP A 291 -4.32 1.77 -16.30
CA ASP A 291 -4.56 0.33 -16.20
C ASP A 291 -5.89 0.01 -15.49
N ILE A 292 -6.40 0.92 -14.66
CA ILE A 292 -7.54 0.66 -13.76
C ILE A 292 -8.78 0.16 -14.51
N ALA A 293 -9.12 0.79 -15.63
CA ALA A 293 -10.29 0.38 -16.42
C ALA A 293 -10.17 -1.07 -16.86
N LYS A 294 -8.99 -1.47 -17.34
CA LYS A 294 -8.70 -2.83 -17.80
C LYS A 294 -8.81 -3.85 -16.67
N TYR A 295 -8.18 -3.59 -15.52
CA TYR A 295 -8.26 -4.48 -14.35
C TYR A 295 -9.69 -4.66 -13.84
N VAL A 296 -10.52 -3.60 -13.88
CA VAL A 296 -11.94 -3.69 -13.52
C VAL A 296 -12.72 -4.46 -14.59
N GLY A 297 -12.53 -4.19 -15.87
CA GLY A 297 -13.24 -4.86 -16.96
C GLY A 297 -12.94 -6.36 -17.05
N GLU A 298 -11.68 -6.76 -16.84
CA GLU A 298 -11.23 -8.16 -16.86
C GLU A 298 -11.62 -8.96 -15.59
N GLY A 299 -12.15 -8.28 -14.57
CA GLY A 299 -12.61 -8.92 -13.33
C GLY A 299 -11.50 -9.30 -12.36
N ASN A 300 -10.32 -8.70 -12.53
CA ASN A 300 -9.21 -8.79 -11.57
C ASN A 300 -9.46 -7.89 -10.35
N VAL A 301 -10.24 -6.83 -10.52
CA VAL A 301 -10.65 -5.88 -9.48
C VAL A 301 -12.15 -5.63 -9.57
N ASP A 302 -12.83 -5.49 -8.43
CA ASP A 302 -14.29 -5.35 -8.37
C ASP A 302 -14.77 -3.91 -8.62
N LEU A 303 -14.03 -2.94 -8.12
CA LEU A 303 -14.39 -1.51 -8.11
C LEU A 303 -13.15 -0.67 -8.45
N GLY A 304 -13.32 0.46 -9.11
CA GLY A 304 -12.20 1.35 -9.45
C GLY A 304 -12.60 2.81 -9.60
N ILE A 305 -11.66 3.73 -9.38
CA ILE A 305 -11.80 5.14 -9.78
C ILE A 305 -10.81 5.44 -10.91
N THR A 306 -11.31 5.87 -12.06
CA THR A 306 -10.48 6.30 -13.20
C THR A 306 -11.21 7.34 -14.05
N GLY A 307 -10.57 7.85 -15.11
CA GLY A 307 -11.18 8.78 -16.06
C GLY A 307 -12.05 8.09 -17.10
N GLU A 308 -13.08 8.77 -17.59
CA GLU A 308 -13.94 8.29 -18.69
C GLU A 308 -13.17 8.09 -20.01
N ASP A 309 -12.15 8.92 -20.23
CA ASP A 309 -11.17 8.82 -21.30
C ASP A 309 -10.39 7.50 -21.26
N ILE A 310 -9.94 7.08 -20.07
CA ILE A 310 -9.23 5.80 -19.91
C ILE A 310 -10.17 4.61 -20.17
N ILE A 311 -11.44 4.72 -19.79
CA ILE A 311 -12.43 3.68 -20.06
C ILE A 311 -12.68 3.55 -21.56
N ALA A 312 -12.84 4.69 -22.25
CA ALA A 312 -13.02 4.74 -23.69
C ALA A 312 -11.80 4.17 -24.43
N GLU A 313 -10.60 4.49 -23.97
CA GLU A 313 -9.34 4.01 -24.57
C GLU A 313 -9.10 2.52 -24.33
N ALA A 314 -9.45 2.00 -23.15
CA ALA A 314 -9.25 0.59 -22.83
C ALA A 314 -10.21 -0.34 -23.58
N GLY A 315 -11.34 0.16 -24.10
CA GLY A 315 -12.31 -0.63 -24.87
C GLY A 315 -12.97 -1.78 -24.08
N VAL A 316 -13.00 -1.68 -22.75
CA VAL A 316 -13.50 -2.73 -21.86
C VAL A 316 -14.94 -2.48 -21.39
N SER A 317 -15.66 -3.56 -21.08
CA SER A 317 -17.01 -3.49 -20.52
C SER A 317 -16.96 -3.31 -19.00
N VAL A 318 -17.38 -2.14 -18.53
CA VAL A 318 -17.48 -1.79 -17.10
C VAL A 318 -18.80 -1.08 -16.82
N GLU A 319 -19.32 -1.22 -15.61
CA GLU A 319 -20.48 -0.45 -15.15
C GLU A 319 -20.03 0.91 -14.60
N ARG A 320 -20.62 1.99 -15.12
CA ARG A 320 -20.36 3.35 -14.65
C ARG A 320 -21.29 3.67 -13.49
N GLU A 321 -20.78 3.56 -12.27
CA GLU A 321 -21.60 3.69 -11.06
C GLU A 321 -22.01 5.14 -10.79
N MET A 322 -21.07 6.09 -10.96
CA MET A 322 -21.31 7.52 -10.80
C MET A 322 -20.16 8.37 -11.34
N ALA A 323 -20.51 9.58 -11.78
CA ALA A 323 -19.54 10.66 -12.00
C ALA A 323 -19.13 11.28 -10.65
N LEU A 324 -17.83 11.54 -10.46
CA LEU A 324 -17.30 12.08 -9.20
C LEU A 324 -17.18 13.62 -9.21
N GLY A 325 -17.44 14.28 -10.34
CA GLY A 325 -17.49 15.75 -10.43
C GLY A 325 -16.14 16.44 -10.28
N PHE A 326 -15.03 15.73 -10.51
CA PHE A 326 -13.70 16.32 -10.58
C PHE A 326 -12.85 15.67 -11.68
N GLY A 327 -11.74 16.31 -12.04
CA GLY A 327 -10.90 15.85 -13.14
C GLY A 327 -11.53 16.07 -14.51
N SER A 328 -12.46 17.03 -14.61
CA SER A 328 -13.14 17.36 -15.86
C SER A 328 -12.15 17.92 -16.88
N CYS A 329 -12.04 17.28 -18.04
CA CYS A 329 -11.17 17.64 -19.15
C CYS A 329 -11.89 17.37 -20.48
N ARG A 330 -11.34 17.90 -21.56
CA ARG A 330 -11.75 17.57 -22.93
C ARG A 330 -10.59 16.90 -23.64
N LEU A 331 -10.79 15.73 -24.22
CA LEU A 331 -9.84 15.15 -25.15
C LEU A 331 -10.11 15.78 -26.52
N SER A 332 -9.17 16.56 -27.04
CA SER A 332 -9.42 17.40 -28.20
C SER A 332 -8.32 17.31 -29.25
N LEU A 333 -8.70 17.53 -30.51
CA LEU A 333 -7.78 17.68 -31.63
C LEU A 333 -7.13 19.06 -31.55
N LEU A 334 -5.81 19.07 -31.50
CA LEU A 334 -4.96 20.23 -31.32
C LEU A 334 -4.05 20.39 -32.54
N VAL A 335 -4.03 21.60 -33.08
CA VAL A 335 -3.27 21.91 -34.31
C VAL A 335 -2.43 23.17 -34.13
N PRO A 336 -1.36 23.37 -34.93
CA PRO A 336 -0.59 24.60 -34.86
C PRO A 336 -1.49 25.82 -35.08
N THR A 337 -1.27 26.90 -34.33
CA THR A 337 -2.11 28.11 -34.35
C THR A 337 -2.29 28.73 -35.74
N GLN A 338 -1.37 28.46 -36.66
CA GLN A 338 -1.44 28.85 -38.07
C GLN A 338 -2.64 28.22 -38.82
N HIS A 339 -3.14 27.10 -38.32
CA HIS A 339 -4.25 26.32 -38.87
C HIS A 339 -5.54 26.46 -38.05
N ALA A 340 -5.69 27.54 -37.27
CA ALA A 340 -6.86 27.74 -36.41
C ALA A 340 -8.21 27.80 -37.15
N SER A 341 -8.19 28.10 -38.46
CA SER A 341 -9.39 28.12 -39.32
C SER A 341 -9.65 26.79 -40.05
N ALA A 342 -8.83 25.77 -39.83
CA ALA A 342 -9.03 24.44 -40.42
C ALA A 342 -10.18 23.70 -39.74
N ARG A 343 -10.69 22.67 -40.41
CA ARG A 343 -11.69 21.73 -39.87
C ARG A 343 -11.01 20.40 -39.54
N ALA A 344 -11.59 19.62 -38.63
CA ALA A 344 -11.06 18.29 -38.32
C ALA A 344 -10.95 17.38 -39.55
N SER A 345 -11.86 17.52 -40.53
CA SER A 345 -11.82 16.80 -41.81
C SER A 345 -10.55 17.06 -42.62
N ASP A 346 -9.93 18.23 -42.46
CA ASP A 346 -8.74 18.62 -43.21
C ASP A 346 -7.48 17.87 -42.71
N TYR A 347 -7.58 17.20 -41.56
CA TYR A 347 -6.53 16.37 -40.96
C TYR A 347 -6.72 14.86 -41.22
N ALA A 348 -7.74 14.47 -41.97
CA ALA A 348 -7.90 13.08 -42.42
C ALA A 348 -6.72 12.67 -43.33
N GLY A 349 -6.04 11.58 -43.00
CA GLY A 349 -4.85 11.11 -43.70
C GLY A 349 -3.52 11.71 -43.20
N CYS A 350 -3.57 12.63 -42.24
CA CYS A 350 -2.36 13.25 -41.66
C CYS A 350 -1.71 12.37 -40.58
N ARG A 351 -0.56 12.80 -40.08
CA ARG A 351 0.15 12.17 -38.96
C ARG A 351 -0.35 12.77 -37.64
N ILE A 352 -1.00 11.95 -36.82
CA ILE A 352 -1.54 12.33 -35.51
C ILE A 352 -0.77 11.62 -34.41
N VAL A 353 -0.31 12.37 -33.41
CA VAL A 353 0.31 11.81 -32.20
C VAL A 353 -0.61 11.99 -31.01
N THR A 354 -0.75 10.94 -30.21
CA THR A 354 -1.68 10.89 -29.08
C THR A 354 -1.26 9.85 -28.04
N SER A 355 -1.68 10.03 -26.80
CA SER A 355 -1.66 8.96 -25.78
C SER A 355 -2.94 8.10 -25.79
N PHE A 356 -3.93 8.46 -26.61
CA PHE A 356 -5.27 7.85 -26.72
C PHE A 356 -5.56 7.35 -28.15
N PRO A 357 -4.78 6.37 -28.66
CA PRO A 357 -4.91 5.93 -30.04
C PRO A 357 -6.27 5.33 -30.40
N GLU A 358 -6.93 4.58 -29.52
CA GLU A 358 -8.22 3.95 -29.85
C GLU A 358 -9.32 4.98 -29.99
N VAL A 359 -9.43 5.93 -29.06
CA VAL A 359 -10.41 7.02 -29.14
C VAL A 359 -10.15 7.90 -30.36
N THR A 360 -8.88 8.17 -30.66
CA THR A 360 -8.49 8.95 -31.84
C THR A 360 -8.86 8.22 -33.14
N ARG A 361 -8.63 6.90 -33.23
CA ARG A 361 -9.05 6.10 -34.40
C ARG A 361 -10.56 6.12 -34.58
N ALA A 362 -11.33 5.98 -33.50
CA ALA A 362 -12.78 6.01 -33.56
C ALA A 362 -13.31 7.36 -34.10
N PHE A 363 -12.66 8.46 -33.72
CA PHE A 363 -13.01 9.80 -34.23
C PHE A 363 -12.66 9.98 -35.71
N PHE A 364 -11.48 9.55 -36.15
CA PHE A 364 -11.05 9.72 -37.55
C PHE A 364 -11.65 8.69 -38.51
N ALA A 365 -12.10 7.53 -38.05
CA ALA A 365 -12.69 6.48 -38.91
C ALA A 365 -13.79 6.99 -39.89
N PRO A 366 -14.82 7.77 -39.47
CA PRO A 366 -15.79 8.33 -40.40
C PRO A 366 -15.21 9.40 -41.33
N LEU A 367 -14.19 10.16 -40.88
CA LEU A 367 -13.54 11.20 -41.67
C LEU A 367 -12.64 10.60 -42.77
N ASP A 368 -11.87 9.58 -42.41
CA ASP A 368 -11.03 8.78 -43.29
C ASP A 368 -11.86 8.09 -44.38
N ALA A 369 -13.02 7.52 -44.01
CA ALA A 369 -13.94 6.91 -44.96
C ALA A 369 -14.52 7.92 -45.96
N ALA A 370 -14.83 9.15 -45.52
CA ALA A 370 -15.33 10.20 -46.39
C ALA A 370 -14.25 10.77 -47.33
N ALA A 371 -13.00 10.82 -46.87
CA ALA A 371 -11.86 11.35 -47.63
C ALA A 371 -11.15 10.29 -48.50
N GLY A 372 -11.42 9.00 -48.28
CA GLY A 372 -10.74 7.90 -48.98
C GLY A 372 -9.27 7.77 -48.61
N CYS A 373 -8.89 8.16 -47.39
CA CYS A 373 -7.53 8.11 -46.88
C CYS A 373 -7.45 7.33 -45.56
N ALA A 374 -6.25 7.20 -44.98
CA ALA A 374 -6.04 6.56 -43.69
C ALA A 374 -5.12 7.43 -42.83
N THR A 375 -5.64 7.93 -41.71
CA THR A 375 -4.90 8.76 -40.77
C THR A 375 -3.82 7.95 -40.06
N SER A 376 -2.60 8.48 -40.01
CA SER A 376 -1.45 7.82 -39.38
C SER A 376 -1.38 8.18 -37.90
N ILE A 377 -1.88 7.31 -37.03
CA ILE A 377 -1.97 7.55 -35.59
C ILE A 377 -0.82 6.84 -34.86
N LYS A 378 0.00 7.61 -34.14
CA LYS A 378 1.16 7.11 -33.38
C LYS A 378 1.05 7.39 -31.89
N PHE A 379 1.24 6.35 -31.10
CA PHE A 379 1.26 6.44 -29.64
C PHE A 379 2.52 7.14 -29.12
N VAL A 380 2.35 8.09 -28.19
CA VAL A 380 3.42 8.71 -27.41
C VAL A 380 2.93 8.86 -25.96
N SER A 381 3.76 8.45 -25.00
CA SER A 381 3.39 8.38 -23.58
C SER A 381 3.61 9.66 -22.77
N GLY A 382 4.09 10.75 -23.40
CA GLY A 382 4.29 12.04 -22.74
C GLY A 382 4.89 13.12 -23.66
N SER A 383 4.73 14.39 -23.28
CA SER A 383 5.18 15.56 -24.05
C SER A 383 4.61 15.60 -25.48
N VAL A 384 3.33 15.24 -25.61
CA VAL A 384 2.61 15.22 -26.89
C VAL A 384 2.59 16.62 -27.51
N GLU A 385 2.53 17.67 -26.71
CA GLU A 385 2.51 19.07 -27.14
C GLU A 385 3.74 19.51 -27.95
N ALA A 386 4.87 18.81 -27.82
CA ALA A 386 6.09 19.09 -28.58
C ALA A 386 6.11 18.43 -29.98
N ALA A 387 5.23 17.45 -30.23
CA ALA A 387 5.30 16.59 -31.42
C ALA A 387 5.19 17.37 -32.73
N CYS A 388 4.30 18.37 -32.82
CA CYS A 388 4.16 19.20 -34.02
C CYS A 388 5.40 20.05 -34.30
N LYS A 389 5.96 20.69 -33.27
CA LYS A 389 7.18 21.53 -33.40
C LYS A 389 8.40 20.73 -33.82
N LEU A 390 8.49 19.47 -33.37
CA LEU A 390 9.58 18.56 -33.72
C LEU A 390 9.36 17.84 -35.07
N GLY A 391 8.26 18.13 -35.78
CA GLY A 391 7.94 17.52 -37.08
C GLY A 391 7.49 16.05 -37.00
N LEU A 392 7.20 15.55 -35.79
CA LEU A 392 6.76 14.18 -35.55
C LEU A 392 5.29 13.97 -35.94
N ALA A 393 4.48 15.03 -35.88
CA ALA A 393 3.05 15.02 -36.17
C ALA A 393 2.62 16.30 -36.90
N ASP A 394 1.51 16.21 -37.62
CA ASP A 394 0.84 17.36 -38.24
C ASP A 394 -0.21 17.96 -37.27
N ALA A 395 -0.80 17.11 -36.43
CA ALA A 395 -1.66 17.49 -35.31
C ALA A 395 -1.52 16.50 -34.14
N VAL A 396 -2.04 16.88 -32.98
CA VAL A 396 -2.02 16.02 -31.79
C VAL A 396 -3.39 15.91 -31.16
N VAL A 397 -3.63 14.80 -30.48
CA VAL A 397 -4.82 14.62 -29.63
C VAL A 397 -4.35 14.44 -28.21
N ASP A 398 -4.80 15.31 -27.31
CA ASP A 398 -4.43 15.26 -25.89
C ASP A 398 -5.50 15.92 -25.02
N LEU A 399 -5.38 15.73 -23.70
CA LEU A 399 -6.29 16.28 -22.70
C LEU A 399 -6.10 17.78 -22.50
N VAL A 400 -7.20 18.52 -22.57
CA VAL A 400 -7.28 19.98 -22.42
C VAL A 400 -8.23 20.32 -21.27
N GLU A 401 -7.70 20.96 -20.23
CA GLU A 401 -8.51 21.53 -19.15
C GLU A 401 -8.70 23.03 -19.38
N THR A 402 -7.67 23.85 -19.10
CA THR A 402 -7.69 25.30 -19.32
C THR A 402 -7.09 25.73 -20.67
N GLY A 403 -6.37 24.83 -21.36
CA GLY A 403 -5.68 25.09 -22.62
C GLY A 403 -4.40 25.91 -22.53
N THR A 404 -3.94 26.26 -21.33
CA THR A 404 -2.73 27.10 -21.12
C THR A 404 -1.46 26.46 -21.66
N THR A 405 -1.20 25.19 -21.33
CA THR A 405 -0.03 24.42 -21.82
C THR A 405 -0.01 24.33 -23.34
N MET A 406 -1.16 24.03 -23.96
CA MET A 406 -1.25 23.87 -25.41
C MET A 406 -1.03 25.19 -26.15
N ARG A 407 -1.55 26.30 -25.63
CA ARG A 407 -1.26 27.64 -26.20
C ARG A 407 0.22 28.00 -26.10
N ALA A 408 0.89 27.68 -24.99
CA ALA A 408 2.34 27.89 -24.84
C ALA A 408 3.15 27.05 -25.84
N ALA A 409 2.65 25.86 -26.19
CA ALA A 409 3.22 25.02 -27.24
C ALA A 409 2.94 25.54 -28.66
N GLY A 410 2.10 26.57 -28.84
CA GLY A 410 1.71 27.09 -30.16
C GLY A 410 0.62 26.27 -30.83
N LEU A 411 -0.21 25.58 -30.03
CA LEU A 411 -1.35 24.79 -30.48
C LEU A 411 -2.68 25.47 -30.13
N CYS A 412 -3.70 25.21 -30.94
CA CYS A 412 -5.09 25.62 -30.71
C CYS A 412 -6.04 24.42 -30.83
N GLU A 413 -7.14 24.47 -30.08
CA GLU A 413 -8.17 23.43 -30.04
C GLU A 413 -9.10 23.59 -31.25
N LEU A 414 -9.23 22.55 -32.09
CA LEU A 414 -10.16 22.54 -33.23
C LEU A 414 -11.50 21.90 -32.87
N GLU A 415 -11.47 20.68 -32.35
CA GLU A 415 -12.67 19.89 -32.08
C GLU A 415 -12.46 18.97 -30.90
N THR A 416 -13.50 18.81 -30.08
CA THR A 416 -13.49 17.94 -28.91
C THR A 416 -13.96 16.55 -29.30
N LEU A 417 -13.13 15.53 -29.05
CA LEU A 417 -13.45 14.12 -29.31
C LEU A 417 -14.29 13.53 -28.18
N LEU A 418 -13.95 13.88 -26.93
CA LEU A 418 -14.58 13.31 -25.74
C LEU A 418 -14.50 14.29 -24.57
N GLU A 419 -15.63 14.56 -23.92
CA GLU A 419 -15.64 15.14 -22.58
C GLU A 419 -15.39 14.02 -21.56
N THR A 420 -14.46 14.23 -20.63
CA THR A 420 -14.08 13.24 -19.62
C THR A 420 -14.08 13.83 -18.23
N GLN A 421 -14.39 13.01 -17.23
CA GLN A 421 -14.18 13.31 -15.81
C GLN A 421 -13.80 12.03 -15.05
N ALA A 422 -13.39 12.16 -13.80
CA ALA A 422 -13.22 11.01 -12.92
C ALA A 422 -14.57 10.37 -12.60
N CYS A 423 -14.65 9.05 -12.72
CA CYS A 423 -15.84 8.27 -12.44
C CYS A 423 -15.51 7.04 -11.58
N LEU A 424 -16.52 6.58 -10.84
CA LEU A 424 -16.48 5.31 -10.15
C LEU A 424 -17.01 4.23 -11.09
N ILE A 425 -16.24 3.16 -11.27
CA ILE A 425 -16.59 2.02 -12.11
C ILE A 425 -16.59 0.71 -11.33
N SER A 426 -17.42 -0.23 -11.73
CA SER A 426 -17.48 -1.58 -11.17
C SER A 426 -17.45 -2.65 -12.25
N ASN A 427 -17.00 -3.86 -11.87
CA ASN A 427 -17.11 -5.02 -12.74
C ASN A 427 -18.57 -5.54 -12.77
N PRO A 428 -19.17 -5.76 -13.95
CA PRO A 428 -20.55 -6.26 -14.07
C PRO A 428 -20.82 -7.62 -13.39
N HIS A 429 -19.79 -8.43 -13.19
CA HIS A 429 -19.85 -9.77 -12.64
C HIS A 429 -19.28 -9.86 -11.21
N SER A 430 -19.00 -8.73 -10.55
CA SER A 430 -18.47 -8.76 -9.18
C SER A 430 -19.46 -9.43 -8.21
N PRO A 431 -19.01 -10.37 -7.35
CA PRO A 431 -19.84 -10.98 -6.31
C PRO A 431 -20.16 -10.00 -5.16
N HIS A 432 -19.49 -8.85 -5.07
CA HIS A 432 -19.58 -7.92 -3.94
C HIS A 432 -20.54 -6.74 -4.18
N ARG A 433 -21.63 -6.94 -4.94
CA ARG A 433 -22.57 -5.87 -5.33
C ARG A 433 -23.15 -5.07 -4.17
N GLU A 434 -23.47 -5.72 -3.05
CA GLU A 434 -23.99 -5.03 -1.86
C GLU A 434 -22.96 -4.06 -1.26
N LEU A 435 -21.70 -4.48 -1.22
CA LEU A 435 -20.62 -3.65 -0.69
C LEU A 435 -20.29 -2.49 -1.64
N ILE A 436 -20.36 -2.72 -2.96
CA ILE A 436 -20.26 -1.67 -3.98
C ILE A 436 -21.36 -0.64 -3.76
N ALA A 437 -22.62 -1.05 -3.62
CA ALA A 437 -23.75 -0.16 -3.38
C ALA A 437 -23.56 0.65 -2.07
N LYS A 438 -23.03 0.02 -1.03
CA LYS A 438 -22.68 0.69 0.23
C LYS A 438 -21.62 1.76 0.02
N ILE A 439 -20.50 1.45 -0.63
CA ILE A 439 -19.41 2.40 -0.92
C ILE A 439 -19.93 3.55 -1.80
N LYS A 440 -20.70 3.23 -2.83
CA LYS A 440 -21.39 4.19 -3.70
C LYS A 440 -22.22 5.18 -2.89
N ALA A 441 -23.10 4.69 -2.01
CA ALA A 441 -23.88 5.56 -1.13
C ALA A 441 -23.00 6.41 -0.18
N ARG A 442 -21.85 5.88 0.26
CA ARG A 442 -20.91 6.65 1.10
C ARG A 442 -20.25 7.81 0.37
N ILE A 443 -19.80 7.54 -0.85
CA ILE A 443 -19.17 8.53 -1.73
C ILE A 443 -20.21 9.58 -2.15
N GLN A 444 -21.40 9.14 -2.54
CA GLN A 444 -22.51 10.04 -2.88
C GLN A 444 -22.85 10.97 -1.71
N GLY A 445 -22.91 10.44 -0.48
CA GLY A 445 -23.19 11.26 0.69
C GLY A 445 -22.12 12.30 1.00
N HIS A 446 -20.85 12.03 0.65
CA HIS A 446 -19.79 13.04 0.71
C HIS A 446 -19.94 14.07 -0.42
N LEU A 447 -20.19 13.62 -1.66
CA LEU A 447 -20.43 14.54 -2.79
C LEU A 447 -21.56 15.52 -2.50
N ASP A 448 -22.66 15.02 -1.95
CA ASP A 448 -23.79 15.88 -1.59
C ASP A 448 -23.47 16.79 -0.40
N SER A 449 -22.65 16.35 0.56
CA SER A 449 -22.24 17.21 1.68
C SER A 449 -21.40 18.40 1.21
N THR A 450 -20.63 18.25 0.12
CA THR A 450 -19.86 19.38 -0.46
C THR A 450 -20.74 20.43 -1.13
N LYS A 451 -22.03 20.17 -1.37
CA LYS A 451 -22.96 21.13 -1.99
C LYS A 451 -23.62 22.07 -0.98
N TYR A 452 -23.56 21.75 0.32
CA TYR A 452 -24.26 22.47 1.37
C TYR A 452 -23.32 22.85 2.52
N ARG A 453 -23.69 23.88 3.29
CA ARG A 453 -23.17 24.13 4.64
C ARG A 453 -24.29 24.03 5.65
N LEU A 454 -23.95 23.65 6.87
CA LEU A 454 -24.86 23.79 7.99
C LEU A 454 -24.68 25.21 8.55
N VAL A 455 -25.75 25.99 8.51
CA VAL A 455 -25.79 27.34 9.08
C VAL A 455 -26.58 27.28 10.37
N GLN A 456 -25.99 27.82 11.44
CA GLN A 456 -26.67 28.00 12.73
C GLN A 456 -26.71 29.48 13.07
N TYR A 457 -27.83 29.96 13.60
CA TYR A 457 -27.97 31.35 14.00
C TYR A 457 -29.03 31.50 15.08
N ASN A 458 -28.93 32.58 15.85
CA ASN A 458 -29.96 33.00 16.80
C ASN A 458 -30.91 34.00 16.12
N ALA A 459 -32.20 33.86 16.39
CA ALA A 459 -33.22 34.76 15.87
C ALA A 459 -34.31 35.00 16.92
N SER A 460 -34.80 36.24 16.98
CA SER A 460 -36.02 36.55 17.72
C SER A 460 -37.22 35.82 17.09
N ARG A 461 -38.18 35.39 17.91
CA ARG A 461 -39.44 34.78 17.44
C ARG A 461 -40.23 35.67 16.50
N ALA A 462 -40.05 37.00 16.59
CA ALA A 462 -40.73 37.96 15.71
C ALA A 462 -40.22 37.86 14.26
N ILE A 463 -38.92 37.63 14.07
CA ILE A 463 -38.29 37.56 12.74
C ILE A 463 -38.20 36.13 12.18
N LEU A 464 -38.43 35.11 13.02
CA LEU A 464 -38.38 33.69 12.67
C LEU A 464 -39.15 33.33 11.36
N PRO A 465 -40.38 33.81 11.10
CA PRO A 465 -41.06 33.53 9.84
C PRO A 465 -40.31 34.02 8.61
N GLN A 466 -39.56 35.12 8.73
CA GLN A 466 -38.72 35.67 7.65
C GLN A 466 -37.46 34.83 7.49
N CYS A 467 -36.81 34.46 8.60
CA CYS A 467 -35.64 33.58 8.62
C CYS A 467 -35.93 32.22 7.93
N VAL A 468 -37.08 31.62 8.19
CA VAL A 468 -37.50 30.35 7.55
C VAL A 468 -37.72 30.50 6.04
N ARG A 469 -38.10 31.69 5.55
CA ARG A 469 -38.21 31.94 4.09
C ARG A 469 -36.85 32.12 3.43
N ILE A 470 -35.92 32.79 4.11
CA ILE A 470 -34.54 33.00 3.63
C ILE A 470 -33.79 31.67 3.60
N THR A 471 -33.89 30.90 4.68
CA THR A 471 -33.29 29.56 4.80
C THR A 471 -34.37 28.51 5.02
N PRO A 472 -35.06 28.02 3.97
CA PRO A 472 -36.07 26.97 4.10
C PRO A 472 -35.46 25.59 4.42
N GLY A 473 -34.16 25.43 4.18
CA GLY A 473 -33.46 24.17 4.32
C GLY A 473 -33.85 23.16 3.24
N LYS A 474 -33.28 21.95 3.34
CA LYS A 474 -33.60 20.87 2.40
C LYS A 474 -34.99 20.23 2.64
N LYS A 475 -35.46 20.24 3.89
CA LYS A 475 -36.79 19.74 4.28
C LYS A 475 -37.52 20.76 5.16
N SER A 476 -36.89 21.14 6.27
CA SER A 476 -37.35 22.20 7.17
C SER A 476 -36.20 22.60 8.11
N PRO A 477 -36.11 23.85 8.57
CA PRO A 477 -35.12 24.26 9.57
C PRO A 477 -35.38 23.59 10.92
N SER A 478 -34.32 23.24 11.64
CA SER A 478 -34.43 22.82 13.04
C SER A 478 -34.46 24.05 13.93
N ILE A 479 -35.46 24.15 14.81
CA ILE A 479 -35.68 25.32 15.67
C ILE A 479 -35.64 24.85 17.13
N LEU A 480 -34.68 25.36 17.91
CA LEU A 480 -34.54 25.07 19.33
C LEU A 480 -34.83 26.33 20.16
N PRO A 481 -35.66 26.26 21.21
CA PRO A 481 -35.85 27.37 22.13
C PRO A 481 -34.57 27.64 22.93
N LEU A 482 -34.29 28.91 23.20
CA LEU A 482 -33.20 29.33 24.10
C LEU A 482 -33.74 29.61 25.51
N GLU A 483 -32.83 29.88 26.45
CA GLU A 483 -33.18 30.29 27.81
C GLU A 483 -33.99 31.59 27.81
N ASP A 484 -33.62 32.54 26.96
CA ASP A 484 -34.46 33.69 26.65
C ASP A 484 -35.66 33.24 25.81
N PRO A 485 -36.90 33.35 26.34
CA PRO A 485 -38.09 32.88 25.64
C PRO A 485 -38.39 33.67 24.36
N GLU A 486 -37.82 34.87 24.17
CA GLU A 486 -38.00 35.66 22.96
C GLU A 486 -37.14 35.17 21.78
N TYR A 487 -36.14 34.32 22.03
CA TYR A 487 -35.20 33.85 21.03
C TYR A 487 -35.25 32.34 20.78
N VAL A 488 -34.79 31.97 19.58
CA VAL A 488 -34.58 30.58 19.15
C VAL A 488 -33.25 30.45 18.44
N ALA A 489 -32.62 29.28 18.57
CA ALA A 489 -31.53 28.87 17.70
C ALA A 489 -32.09 28.10 16.50
N VAL A 490 -31.72 28.51 15.29
CA VAL A 490 -32.10 27.85 14.04
C VAL A 490 -30.89 27.16 13.45
N SER A 491 -31.05 25.91 13.03
CA SER A 491 -30.01 25.10 12.37
C SER A 491 -30.54 24.57 11.04
N VAL A 492 -29.88 24.91 9.94
CA VAL A 492 -30.40 24.70 8.58
C VAL A 492 -29.30 24.46 7.55
N MET A 493 -29.54 23.56 6.59
CA MET A 493 -28.63 23.34 5.47
C MET A 493 -28.88 24.36 4.36
N VAL A 494 -27.84 25.06 3.93
CA VAL A 494 -27.90 26.09 2.87
C VAL A 494 -26.98 25.68 1.70
N PRO A 495 -27.44 25.75 0.43
CA PRO A 495 -26.58 25.49 -0.72
C PRO A 495 -25.38 26.44 -0.79
N ASN A 496 -24.21 25.92 -1.14
CA ASN A 496 -22.96 26.72 -1.21
C ASN A 496 -23.06 27.91 -2.17
N LYS A 497 -23.85 27.79 -3.26
CA LYS A 497 -24.02 28.86 -4.25
C LYS A 497 -24.76 30.09 -3.70
N GLU A 498 -25.67 29.88 -2.75
CA GLU A 498 -26.50 30.93 -2.16
C GLU A 498 -26.00 31.35 -0.78
N LEU A 499 -24.97 30.67 -0.24
CA LEU A 499 -24.57 30.79 1.16
C LEU A 499 -24.27 32.24 1.59
N ALA A 500 -23.47 32.97 0.82
CA ALA A 500 -23.10 34.35 1.16
C ALA A 500 -24.32 35.26 1.20
N GLU A 501 -25.14 35.22 0.14
CA GLU A 501 -26.37 36.01 0.03
C GLU A 501 -27.35 35.70 1.17
N ARG A 502 -27.59 34.42 1.48
CA ARG A 502 -28.49 34.03 2.57
C ARG A 502 -27.99 34.48 3.94
N VAL A 503 -26.67 34.44 4.17
CA VAL A 503 -26.08 34.92 5.44
C VAL A 503 -26.26 36.43 5.56
N ASP A 504 -26.01 37.18 4.49
CA ASP A 504 -26.22 38.64 4.47
C ASP A 504 -27.70 39.00 4.69
N GLU A 505 -28.62 38.29 4.03
CA GLU A 505 -30.08 38.45 4.22
C GLU A 505 -30.50 38.19 5.68
N LEU A 506 -29.95 37.15 6.32
CA LEU A 506 -30.24 36.82 7.72
C LEU A 506 -29.75 37.93 8.68
N ILE A 507 -28.53 38.42 8.49
CA ILE A 507 -27.96 39.48 9.32
C ILE A 507 -28.77 40.78 9.15
N ALA A 508 -29.18 41.11 7.92
CA ALA A 508 -29.95 42.31 7.62
C ALA A 508 -31.31 42.36 8.34
N ILE A 509 -31.95 41.22 8.58
CA ILE A 509 -33.23 41.13 9.31
C ILE A 509 -33.06 40.95 10.83
N GLY A 510 -31.81 40.96 11.33
CA GLY A 510 -31.51 40.94 12.76
C GLY A 510 -31.22 39.55 13.35
N ALA A 511 -30.86 38.55 12.54
CA ALA A 511 -30.29 37.31 13.07
C ALA A 511 -28.87 37.57 13.61
N THR A 512 -28.52 36.93 14.73
CA THR A 512 -27.22 37.08 15.40
C THR A 512 -26.48 35.74 15.48
N ASP A 513 -25.17 35.80 15.77
CA ASP A 513 -24.33 34.61 15.98
C ASP A 513 -24.37 33.60 14.83
N VAL A 514 -24.40 34.10 13.59
CA VAL A 514 -24.47 33.27 12.39
C VAL A 514 -23.15 32.49 12.22
N MET A 515 -23.21 31.19 12.47
CA MET A 515 -22.11 30.24 12.35
C MET A 515 -22.31 29.33 11.14
N VAL A 516 -21.21 29.06 10.42
CA VAL A 516 -21.22 28.20 9.23
C VAL A 516 -20.29 27.01 9.46
N PHE A 517 -20.85 25.80 9.40
CA PHE A 517 -20.13 24.55 9.62
C PHE A 517 -19.99 23.73 8.34
N GLN A 518 -18.85 23.05 8.21
CA GLN A 518 -18.62 22.10 7.13
C GLN A 518 -19.27 20.76 7.45
N ILE A 519 -19.93 20.16 6.45
CA ILE A 519 -20.54 18.83 6.57
C ILE A 519 -19.60 17.81 5.90
N GLN A 520 -19.11 16.84 6.66
CA GLN A 520 -18.17 15.83 6.13
C GLN A 520 -18.87 14.75 5.31
N ASN A 521 -20.07 14.33 5.71
CA ASN A 521 -20.89 13.34 5.00
C ASN A 521 -22.37 13.57 5.33
N TYR A 522 -23.27 13.30 4.38
CA TYR A 522 -24.71 13.49 4.52
C TYR A 522 -25.44 12.36 3.79
N ARG A 523 -26.36 11.64 4.44
CA ARG A 523 -27.14 10.53 3.86
C ARG A 523 -28.58 10.57 4.29
#